data_AF-A0A968E1J6-F1
#
_entry.id   AF-A0A968E1J6-F1
#
_cell.length_a   1.000
_cell.length_b   1.000
_cell.length_c   1.000
_cell.angle_alpha   90.00
_cell.angle_beta   90.00
_cell.angle_gamma   90.00
#
_symmetry.space_group_name_H-M   'P 1'
#
loop_
_entity.id
_entity.type
_entity.pdbx_description
1 polymer ?
#
loop_
_entity_poly.entity_id
_entity_poly.type
_entity_poly.pdbx_seq_one_letter_code
_entity_poly.pdbx_strand_id
1 'polypeptide(L)'
;VEGCGLWFDHHLSEKERLQLEGRFKGRSEMVQSAARVIYNYYLFLGKLGRFEEMLRFVDKVDSADLTEDEILNPEGWVLLGFICDPRTGLSHVEGFRVEMVDHIRKKSITDILALDDVKERIEKYFEFNNSFRDHLLAHSHRDGPVVITDSRNHSDIPPGNRFLIYSLFPEANISIRILNAHEGKDLISVGYSVTNRTSNVNV
;
A
#
# COMPACT_ATOMS: atom_id res chain seq x y z
N VAL A 1 3.19 6.96 -24.19
CA VAL A 1 2.45 5.70 -24.45
C VAL A 1 1.59 5.92 -25.68
N GLU A 2 1.90 5.26 -26.79
CA GLU A 2 1.13 5.40 -28.02
C GLU A 2 -0.31 4.89 -27.80
N GLY A 3 -1.31 5.64 -28.29
CA GLY A 3 -2.73 5.33 -28.07
C GLY A 3 -3.32 5.74 -26.72
N CYS A 4 -2.53 6.26 -25.78
CA CYS A 4 -3.04 6.73 -24.49
C CYS A 4 -3.65 8.14 -24.59
N GLY A 5 -4.88 8.33 -24.10
CA GLY A 5 -5.55 9.63 -24.10
C GLY A 5 -4.98 10.63 -23.09
N LEU A 6 -4.71 10.16 -21.86
CA LEU A 6 -4.06 10.90 -20.79
C LEU A 6 -3.19 9.97 -19.95
N TRP A 7 -1.98 10.40 -19.63
CA TRP A 7 -1.03 9.65 -18.82
C TRP A 7 -0.55 10.48 -17.62
N PHE A 8 -0.58 9.86 -16.44
CA PHE A 8 -0.15 10.46 -15.18
C PHE A 8 0.79 9.52 -14.44
N ASP A 9 1.89 10.05 -13.91
CA ASP A 9 2.88 9.27 -13.18
C ASP A 9 3.65 10.11 -12.15
N HIS A 10 4.15 9.46 -11.11
CA HIS A 10 4.94 10.10 -10.06
C HIS A 10 6.29 9.41 -9.75
N HIS A 11 6.65 8.37 -10.51
CA HIS A 11 7.85 7.58 -10.29
C HIS A 11 9.04 8.04 -11.15
N LEU A 12 8.76 8.65 -12.31
CA LEU A 12 9.81 8.99 -13.27
C LEU A 12 10.85 9.94 -12.68
N SER A 13 12.12 9.56 -12.84
CA SER A 13 13.23 10.48 -12.63
C SER A 13 13.12 11.69 -13.56
N GLU A 14 13.79 12.78 -13.19
CA GLU A 14 13.81 13.99 -14.03
C GLU A 14 14.34 13.72 -15.44
N LYS A 15 15.37 12.87 -15.55
CA LYS A 15 15.94 12.47 -16.84
C LYS A 15 14.92 11.75 -17.72
N GLU A 16 14.14 10.83 -17.16
CA GLU A 16 13.11 10.10 -17.92
C GLU A 16 11.93 11.00 -18.29
N ARG A 17 11.53 11.91 -17.38
CA ARG A 17 10.51 12.93 -17.67
C ARG A 17 10.87 13.78 -18.89
N LEU A 18 12.11 14.28 -18.96
CA LEU A 18 12.58 15.07 -20.10
C LEU A 18 12.58 14.27 -21.40
N GLN A 19 12.88 12.96 -21.36
CA GLN A 19 12.83 12.10 -22.55
C GLN A 19 11.41 11.80 -23.04
N LEU A 20 10.41 11.97 -22.17
CA LEU A 20 9.00 11.74 -22.45
C LEU A 20 8.21 13.04 -22.67
N GLU A 21 8.87 14.19 -22.53
CA GLU A 21 8.24 15.50 -22.72
C GLU A 21 7.66 15.63 -24.14
N GLY A 22 6.40 16.07 -24.23
CA GLY A 22 5.66 16.16 -25.49
C GLY A 22 5.23 14.81 -26.10
N ARG A 23 5.57 13.67 -25.51
CA ARG A 23 5.23 12.32 -26.01
C ARG A 23 3.92 11.76 -25.47
N PHE A 24 3.26 12.48 -24.56
CA PHE A 24 1.95 12.14 -24.01
C PHE A 24 1.20 13.40 -23.58
N LYS A 25 -0.13 13.30 -23.50
CA LYS A 25 -0.98 14.31 -22.85
C LYS A 25 -1.17 13.90 -21.39
N GLY A 26 -1.10 14.84 -20.44
CA GLY A 26 -1.20 14.57 -19.01
C GLY A 26 -0.03 15.20 -18.27
N ARG A 27 0.45 14.58 -17.19
CA ARG A 27 1.57 15.11 -16.41
C ARG A 27 2.32 14.04 -15.63
N SER A 28 3.62 14.20 -15.51
CA SER A 28 4.41 13.47 -14.52
C SER A 28 5.10 14.46 -13.57
N GLU A 29 4.95 14.24 -12.27
CA GLU A 29 5.50 15.09 -11.20
C GLU A 29 6.14 14.22 -10.12
N MET A 30 7.27 14.64 -9.55
CA MET A 30 7.87 13.98 -8.39
C MET A 30 7.09 14.35 -7.12
N VAL A 31 5.96 13.67 -6.91
CA VAL A 31 5.07 13.83 -5.75
C VAL A 31 4.72 12.47 -5.15
N GLN A 32 4.00 12.47 -4.04
CA GLN A 32 3.81 11.30 -3.18
C GLN A 32 2.90 10.23 -3.78
N SER A 33 2.03 10.59 -4.73
CA SER A 33 1.14 9.64 -5.39
C SER A 33 0.72 10.09 -6.78
N ALA A 34 0.33 9.14 -7.65
CA ALA A 34 -0.29 9.46 -8.94
C ALA A 34 -1.60 10.25 -8.78
N ALA A 35 -2.36 9.99 -7.70
CA ALA A 35 -3.57 10.73 -7.37
C ALA A 35 -3.27 12.22 -7.12
N ARG A 36 -2.14 12.53 -6.48
CA ARG A 36 -1.68 13.92 -6.27
C ARG A 36 -1.35 14.60 -7.58
N VAL A 37 -0.71 13.92 -8.53
CA VAL A 37 -0.45 14.44 -9.88
C VAL A 37 -1.76 14.83 -10.56
N ILE A 38 -2.77 13.96 -10.52
CA ILE A 38 -4.08 14.19 -11.12
C ILE A 38 -4.78 15.38 -10.43
N TYR A 39 -4.74 15.43 -9.10
CA TYR A 39 -5.32 16.53 -8.33
C TYR A 39 -4.68 17.87 -8.72
N ASN A 40 -3.35 17.94 -8.76
CA ASN A 40 -2.60 19.15 -9.15
C ASN A 40 -2.92 19.56 -10.59
N TYR A 41 -3.04 18.58 -11.50
CA TYR A 41 -3.36 18.83 -12.91
C TYR A 41 -4.75 19.46 -13.09
N TYR A 42 -5.74 19.04 -12.30
CA TYR A 42 -7.13 19.53 -12.39
C TYR A 42 -7.52 20.57 -11.33
N LEU A 43 -6.57 21.03 -10.51
CA LEU A 43 -6.82 21.95 -9.40
C LEU A 43 -7.53 23.24 -9.87
N PHE A 44 -7.18 23.74 -11.06
CA PHE A 44 -7.76 24.95 -11.66
C PHE A 44 -9.28 24.87 -11.89
N LEU A 45 -9.88 23.67 -11.89
CA LEU A 45 -11.33 23.50 -12.02
C LEU A 45 -12.09 23.85 -10.74
N GLY A 46 -11.42 23.92 -9.58
CA GLY A 46 -12.04 24.27 -8.29
C GLY A 46 -13.07 23.25 -7.76
N LYS A 47 -13.09 22.02 -8.30
CA LYS A 47 -14.08 20.98 -7.95
C LYS A 47 -13.56 19.86 -7.05
N LEU A 48 -12.26 19.84 -6.78
CA LEU A 48 -11.60 18.72 -6.10
C LEU A 48 -11.37 18.93 -4.60
N GLY A 49 -11.69 20.11 -4.06
CA GLY A 49 -11.39 20.46 -2.65
C GLY A 49 -11.91 19.45 -1.62
N ARG A 50 -13.05 18.82 -1.88
CA ARG A 50 -13.61 17.76 -1.01
C ARG A 50 -12.71 16.54 -0.82
N PHE A 51 -11.75 16.31 -1.72
CA PHE A 51 -10.85 15.16 -1.69
C PHE A 51 -9.50 15.48 -1.03
N GLU A 52 -9.27 16.72 -0.60
CA GLU A 52 -7.98 17.13 -0.03
C GLU A 52 -7.57 16.32 1.19
N GLU A 53 -8.52 16.05 2.08
CA GLU A 53 -8.28 15.22 3.26
C GLU A 53 -7.87 13.81 2.85
N MET A 54 -8.70 13.11 2.07
CA MET A 54 -8.42 11.78 1.55
C MET A 54 -7.05 11.72 0.86
N LEU A 55 -6.72 12.74 0.06
CA LEU A 55 -5.50 12.77 -0.72
C LEU A 55 -4.24 12.84 0.17
N ARG A 56 -4.32 13.45 1.37
CA ARG A 56 -3.21 13.39 2.35
C ARG A 56 -2.93 11.95 2.77
N PHE A 57 -3.96 11.13 2.95
CA PHE A 57 -3.79 9.74 3.35
C PHE A 57 -3.38 8.84 2.18
N VAL A 58 -3.90 9.10 0.97
CA VAL A 58 -3.43 8.42 -0.25
C VAL A 58 -1.93 8.64 -0.44
N ASP A 59 -1.46 9.88 -0.28
CA ASP A 59 -0.04 10.20 -0.36
C ASP A 59 0.79 9.42 0.66
N LYS A 60 0.32 9.29 1.90
CA LYS A 60 1.00 8.51 2.94
C LYS A 60 1.09 7.03 2.59
N VAL A 61 -0.03 6.41 2.17
CA VAL A 61 -0.06 4.98 1.85
C VAL A 61 0.80 4.65 0.62
N ASP A 62 0.76 5.49 -0.41
CA ASP A 62 1.47 5.25 -1.67
C ASP A 62 2.98 5.46 -1.53
N SER A 63 3.41 6.53 -0.83
CA SER A 63 4.82 6.79 -0.49
C SER A 63 5.35 5.99 0.70
N ALA A 64 4.47 5.18 1.32
CA ALA A 64 4.73 4.43 2.55
C ALA A 64 5.22 5.31 3.72
N ASP A 65 4.77 6.55 3.79
CA ASP A 65 5.03 7.49 4.89
C ASP A 65 3.99 7.30 5.99
N LEU A 66 4.06 6.18 6.69
CA LEU A 66 3.14 5.78 7.76
C LEU A 66 3.90 5.64 9.08
N THR A 67 3.26 6.03 10.18
CA THR A 67 3.80 5.75 11.51
C THR A 67 3.59 4.29 11.90
N GLU A 68 4.33 3.83 12.90
CA GLU A 68 4.16 2.49 13.47
C GLU A 68 2.72 2.25 13.96
N ASP A 69 2.14 3.25 14.61
CA ASP A 69 0.77 3.21 15.11
C ASP A 69 -0.27 3.16 13.98
N GLU A 70 -0.08 3.91 12.89
CA GLU A 70 -0.96 3.85 11.73
C GLU A 70 -0.92 2.48 11.02
N ILE A 71 0.19 1.75 11.15
CA ILE A 71 0.33 0.39 10.60
C ILE A 71 -0.32 -0.65 11.51
N LEU A 72 -0.14 -0.52 12.83
CA LEU A 72 -0.66 -1.47 13.83
C LEU A 72 -2.15 -1.28 14.10
N ASN A 73 -2.58 -0.02 14.20
CA ASN A 73 -3.93 0.41 14.56
C ASN A 73 -4.50 1.34 13.48
N PRO A 74 -4.66 0.86 12.23
CA PRO A 74 -5.15 1.71 11.16
C PRO A 74 -6.60 2.13 11.40
N GLU A 75 -6.86 3.42 11.22
CA GLU A 75 -8.20 4.01 11.27
C GLU A 75 -8.47 4.88 10.03
N GLY A 76 -9.73 5.30 9.87
CA GLY A 76 -10.11 6.27 8.86
C GLY A 76 -9.68 5.87 7.44
N TRP A 77 -9.05 6.81 6.75
CA TRP A 77 -8.58 6.61 5.39
C TRP A 77 -7.42 5.62 5.26
N VAL A 78 -6.59 5.47 6.30
CA VAL A 78 -5.49 4.47 6.30
C VAL A 78 -6.07 3.07 6.30
N LEU A 79 -7.04 2.80 7.18
CA LEU A 79 -7.77 1.53 7.24
C LEU A 79 -8.45 1.21 5.90
N LEU A 80 -9.19 2.17 5.34
CA LEU A 80 -9.82 1.98 4.05
C LEU A 80 -8.80 1.72 2.94
N GLY A 81 -7.65 2.40 2.99
CA GLY A 81 -6.52 2.18 2.10
C GLY A 81 -6.00 0.74 2.16
N PHE A 82 -5.79 0.18 3.35
CA PHE A 82 -5.36 -1.22 3.50
C PHE A 82 -6.41 -2.24 3.07
N ILE A 83 -7.70 -1.96 3.30
CA ILE A 83 -8.80 -2.80 2.82
C ILE A 83 -8.84 -2.82 1.28
N CYS A 84 -8.53 -1.70 0.63
CA CYS A 84 -8.53 -1.59 -0.83
C CYS A 84 -7.19 -1.98 -1.48
N ASP A 85 -6.10 -2.11 -0.73
CA ASP A 85 -4.78 -2.44 -1.27
C ASP A 85 -4.75 -3.91 -1.70
N PRO A 86 -4.57 -4.21 -3.01
CA PRO A 86 -4.49 -5.59 -3.48
C PRO A 86 -3.32 -6.36 -2.85
N ARG A 87 -2.28 -5.67 -2.37
CA ARG A 87 -1.11 -6.28 -1.72
C ARG A 87 -1.39 -6.73 -0.29
N THR A 88 -2.53 -6.33 0.30
CA THR A 88 -3.02 -6.91 1.56
C THR A 88 -3.47 -8.36 1.35
N GLY A 89 -3.83 -8.75 0.11
CA GLY A 89 -4.23 -10.11 -0.24
C GLY A 89 -5.72 -10.43 -0.01
N LEU A 90 -6.50 -9.44 0.45
CA LEU A 90 -7.92 -9.63 0.74
C LEU A 90 -8.75 -9.96 -0.51
N SER A 91 -8.33 -9.54 -1.70
CA SER A 91 -9.03 -9.86 -2.96
C SER A 91 -9.07 -11.36 -3.28
N HIS A 92 -8.22 -12.17 -2.63
CA HIS A 92 -8.24 -13.63 -2.75
C HIS A 92 -9.23 -14.30 -1.78
N VAL A 93 -9.78 -13.54 -0.82
CA VAL A 93 -10.80 -14.03 0.10
C VAL A 93 -12.15 -13.99 -0.61
N GLU A 94 -12.84 -15.13 -0.62
CA GLU A 94 -14.15 -15.25 -1.25
C GLU A 94 -15.14 -14.23 -0.66
N GLY A 95 -15.86 -13.53 -1.54
CA GLY A 95 -16.81 -12.48 -1.16
C GLY A 95 -16.18 -11.14 -0.75
N PHE A 96 -14.85 -11.02 -0.75
CA PHE A 96 -14.15 -9.78 -0.40
C PHE A 96 -13.90 -8.92 -1.65
N ARG A 97 -14.97 -8.29 -2.16
CA ARG A 97 -14.87 -7.24 -3.19
C ARG A 97 -15.40 -5.92 -2.66
N VAL A 98 -14.69 -4.84 -2.90
CA VAL A 98 -15.01 -3.53 -2.35
C VAL A 98 -15.10 -2.49 -3.47
N GLU A 99 -16.32 -2.06 -3.81
CA GLU A 99 -16.56 -1.05 -4.85
C GLU A 99 -16.69 0.34 -4.20
N MET A 100 -15.56 1.01 -3.94
CA MET A 100 -15.54 2.23 -3.13
C MET A 100 -15.68 3.53 -3.91
N VAL A 101 -15.52 3.52 -5.24
CA VAL A 101 -15.44 4.75 -6.06
C VAL A 101 -16.68 5.64 -5.86
N ASP A 102 -17.88 5.05 -5.90
CA ASP A 102 -19.12 5.81 -5.75
C ASP A 102 -19.36 6.32 -4.32
N HIS A 103 -18.92 5.56 -3.32
CA HIS A 103 -18.98 5.95 -1.92
C HIS A 103 -18.01 7.10 -1.63
N ILE A 104 -16.74 6.98 -2.02
CA ILE A 104 -15.70 8.00 -1.89
C ILE A 104 -16.13 9.31 -2.56
N ARG A 105 -16.79 9.22 -3.72
CA ARG A 105 -17.29 10.39 -4.45
C ARG A 105 -18.35 11.18 -3.68
N LYS A 106 -19.08 10.56 -2.75
CA LYS A 106 -20.30 11.13 -2.16
C LYS A 106 -20.24 11.30 -0.64
N LYS A 107 -19.54 10.42 0.07
CA LYS A 107 -19.59 10.27 1.53
C LYS A 107 -18.31 10.76 2.20
N SER A 108 -18.41 11.09 3.49
CA SER A 108 -17.24 11.26 4.36
C SER A 108 -16.62 9.91 4.72
N ILE A 109 -15.39 9.88 5.25
CA ILE A 109 -14.78 8.64 5.72
C ILE A 109 -15.61 7.97 6.83
N THR A 110 -16.13 8.75 7.77
CA THR A 110 -16.99 8.25 8.85
C THR A 110 -18.24 7.57 8.30
N ASP A 111 -18.87 8.17 7.29
CA ASP A 111 -20.05 7.60 6.64
C ASP A 111 -19.73 6.33 5.83
N ILE A 112 -18.52 6.23 5.25
CA ILE A 112 -18.07 5.05 4.50
C ILE A 112 -17.83 3.90 5.47
N LEU A 113 -17.08 4.13 6.55
CA LEU A 113 -16.79 3.11 7.57
C LEU A 113 -18.06 2.69 8.33
N ALA A 114 -19.11 3.51 8.31
CA ALA A 114 -20.40 3.18 8.91
C ALA A 114 -21.29 2.26 8.04
N LEU A 115 -20.97 2.04 6.76
CA LEU A 115 -21.73 1.15 5.88
C LEU A 115 -21.61 -0.30 6.37
N ASP A 116 -22.72 -1.04 6.36
CA ASP A 116 -22.76 -2.40 6.91
C ASP A 116 -21.79 -3.34 6.17
N ASP A 117 -21.71 -3.22 4.84
CA ASP A 117 -20.78 -4.00 4.02
C ASP A 117 -19.32 -3.67 4.35
N VAL A 118 -19.01 -2.40 4.63
CA VAL A 118 -17.67 -1.95 5.01
C VAL A 118 -17.32 -2.42 6.43
N LYS A 119 -18.26 -2.39 7.38
CA LYS A 119 -18.05 -2.90 8.75
C LYS A 119 -17.69 -4.38 8.76
N GLU A 120 -18.43 -5.21 8.03
CA GLU A 120 -18.12 -6.64 7.90
C GLU A 120 -16.71 -6.87 7.32
N ARG A 121 -16.27 -6.02 6.38
CA ARG A 121 -14.93 -6.07 5.80
C ARG A 121 -13.85 -5.61 6.78
N ILE A 122 -14.16 -4.62 7.62
CA ILE A 122 -13.27 -4.17 8.69
C ILE A 122 -13.05 -5.29 9.71
N GLU A 123 -14.11 -5.97 10.14
CA GLU A 123 -14.01 -7.10 11.07
C GLU A 123 -13.12 -8.21 10.51
N LYS A 124 -13.38 -8.63 9.26
CA LYS A 124 -12.55 -9.62 8.57
C LYS A 124 -11.11 -9.16 8.38
N TYR A 125 -10.90 -7.89 8.06
CA TYR A 125 -9.56 -7.31 7.93
C TYR A 125 -8.77 -7.51 9.23
N PHE A 126 -9.34 -7.16 10.39
CA PHE A 126 -8.65 -7.30 11.66
C PHE A 126 -8.44 -8.77 12.05
N GLU A 127 -9.39 -9.67 11.75
CA GLU A 127 -9.22 -11.11 11.95
C GLU A 127 -8.02 -11.67 11.18
N PHE A 128 -7.95 -11.38 9.86
CA PHE A 128 -6.82 -11.80 9.03
C PHE A 128 -5.52 -11.11 9.44
N ASN A 129 -5.56 -9.81 9.72
CA ASN A 129 -4.39 -9.04 10.11
C ASN A 129 -3.78 -9.54 11.42
N ASN A 130 -4.60 -9.98 12.38
CA ASN A 130 -4.14 -10.63 13.61
C ASN A 130 -3.51 -12.00 13.32
N SER A 131 -4.15 -12.81 12.46
CA SER A 131 -3.60 -14.11 12.04
C SER A 131 -2.27 -13.94 11.30
N PHE A 132 -2.15 -12.90 10.46
CA PHE A 132 -0.93 -12.58 9.75
C PHE A 132 0.15 -12.06 10.69
N ARG A 133 -0.20 -11.26 11.70
CA ARG A 133 0.72 -10.84 12.77
C ARG A 133 1.33 -12.05 13.47
N ASP A 134 0.51 -13.03 13.84
CA ASP A 134 0.98 -14.24 14.51
C ASP A 134 1.89 -15.08 13.59
N HIS A 135 1.54 -15.17 12.30
CA HIS A 135 2.41 -15.77 11.28
C HIS A 135 3.77 -15.08 11.21
N LEU A 136 3.80 -13.75 11.11
CA LEU A 136 5.06 -13.00 11.05
C LEU A 136 5.92 -13.22 12.30
N LEU A 137 5.33 -13.24 13.50
CA LEU A 137 6.07 -13.47 14.74
C LEU A 137 6.61 -14.91 14.83
N ALA A 138 5.86 -15.90 14.38
CA ALA A 138 6.26 -17.30 14.42
C ALA A 138 7.34 -17.65 13.37
N HIS A 139 7.34 -16.97 12.23
CA HIS A 139 8.13 -17.34 11.06
C HIS A 139 9.17 -16.30 10.65
N SER A 140 9.38 -15.27 11.47
CA SER A 140 10.42 -14.28 11.24
C SER A 140 11.48 -14.29 12.34
N HIS A 141 12.72 -14.05 11.93
CA HIS A 141 13.82 -13.78 12.83
C HIS A 141 14.66 -12.64 12.28
N ARG A 142 15.43 -12.01 13.17
CA ARG A 142 16.36 -10.95 12.78
C ARG A 142 17.77 -11.50 12.61
N ASP A 143 18.44 -11.02 11.56
CA ASP A 143 19.88 -11.13 11.37
C ASP A 143 20.45 -9.70 11.20
N GLY A 144 20.98 -9.17 12.30
CA GLY A 144 21.41 -7.77 12.37
C GLY A 144 20.28 -6.78 12.04
N PRO A 145 20.43 -5.92 11.01
CA PRO A 145 19.41 -4.95 10.58
C PRO A 145 18.38 -5.55 9.60
N VAL A 146 18.48 -6.84 9.28
CA VAL A 146 17.56 -7.53 8.36
C VAL A 146 16.58 -8.36 9.17
N VAL A 147 15.29 -8.30 8.82
CA VAL A 147 14.29 -9.27 9.27
C VAL A 147 13.96 -10.24 8.14
N ILE A 148 14.04 -11.53 8.43
CA ILE A 148 13.83 -12.60 7.45
C ILE A 148 12.58 -13.37 7.86
N THR A 149 11.56 -13.35 7.00
CA THR A 149 10.34 -14.16 7.12
C THR A 149 10.43 -15.33 6.14
N ASP A 150 10.50 -16.57 6.66
CA ASP A 150 10.53 -17.77 5.83
C ASP A 150 9.18 -18.50 5.89
N SER A 151 8.42 -18.45 4.79
CA SER A 151 7.10 -19.08 4.67
C SER A 151 7.08 -20.19 3.62
N ARG A 152 8.22 -20.75 3.22
CA ARG A 152 8.28 -21.79 2.17
C ARG A 152 7.51 -23.07 2.47
N ASN A 153 7.32 -23.38 3.75
CA ASN A 153 6.60 -24.56 4.21
C ASN A 153 5.12 -24.28 4.54
N HIS A 154 4.61 -23.10 4.17
CA HIS A 154 3.26 -22.64 4.51
C HIS A 154 2.51 -22.23 3.25
N SER A 155 1.48 -23.00 2.87
CA SER A 155 0.60 -22.66 1.73
C SER A 155 -0.43 -21.60 2.06
N ASP A 156 -0.81 -21.50 3.34
CA ASP A 156 -1.96 -20.72 3.78
C ASP A 156 -1.50 -19.50 4.59
N ILE A 157 -0.77 -18.59 3.93
CA ILE A 157 -0.32 -17.34 4.55
C ILE A 157 -1.53 -16.39 4.66
N PRO A 158 -1.91 -15.94 5.87
CA PRO A 158 -3.08 -15.08 6.03
C PRO A 158 -2.88 -13.72 5.32
N PRO A 159 -3.94 -13.11 4.76
CA PRO A 159 -3.92 -11.72 4.31
C PRO A 159 -3.54 -10.77 5.45
N GLY A 160 -2.85 -9.69 5.13
CA GLY A 160 -2.51 -8.68 6.11
C GLY A 160 -1.72 -7.55 5.51
N ASN A 161 -1.73 -6.38 6.17
CA ASN A 161 -1.10 -5.22 5.58
C ASN A 161 0.42 -5.44 5.46
N ARG A 162 0.98 -5.04 4.31
CA ARG A 162 2.37 -5.33 3.95
C ARG A 162 3.41 -4.66 4.86
N PHE A 163 3.00 -3.69 5.65
CA PHE A 163 3.89 -2.90 6.50
C PHE A 163 4.04 -3.46 7.92
N LEU A 164 3.18 -4.39 8.35
CA LEU A 164 3.21 -4.96 9.71
C LEU A 164 4.59 -5.44 10.16
N ILE A 165 5.36 -6.06 9.26
CA ILE A 165 6.68 -6.58 9.58
C ILE A 165 7.61 -5.49 10.15
N TYR A 166 7.47 -4.24 9.69
CA TYR A 166 8.31 -3.12 10.11
C TYR A 166 7.88 -2.54 11.46
N SER A 167 6.61 -2.70 11.84
CA SER A 167 6.14 -2.37 13.20
C SER A 167 6.48 -3.48 14.19
N LEU A 168 6.49 -4.74 13.77
CA LEU A 168 6.84 -5.88 14.62
C LEU A 168 8.35 -6.01 14.87
N PHE A 169 9.17 -5.50 13.96
CA PHE A 169 10.63 -5.53 14.03
C PHE A 169 11.22 -4.13 13.74
N PRO A 170 10.98 -3.14 14.61
CA PRO A 170 11.28 -1.73 14.34
C PRO A 170 12.77 -1.43 14.13
N GLU A 171 13.67 -2.28 14.63
CA GLU A 171 15.10 -2.09 14.45
C GLU A 171 15.62 -2.63 13.11
N ALA A 172 14.79 -3.36 12.36
CA ALA A 172 15.12 -3.79 11.01
C ALA A 172 14.93 -2.66 10.00
N ASN A 173 15.91 -2.45 9.13
CA ASN A 173 15.82 -1.49 8.02
C ASN A 173 15.64 -2.16 6.64
N ILE A 174 15.75 -3.48 6.59
CA ILE A 174 15.45 -4.33 5.41
C ILE A 174 14.60 -5.51 5.88
N SER A 175 13.61 -5.92 5.07
CA SER A 175 12.95 -7.21 5.20
C SER A 175 13.25 -8.12 4.00
N ILE A 176 13.36 -9.41 4.26
CA ILE A 176 13.42 -10.48 3.28
C ILE A 176 12.24 -11.41 3.52
N ARG A 177 11.43 -11.66 2.50
CA ARG A 177 10.35 -12.65 2.52
C ARG A 177 10.70 -13.78 1.57
N ILE A 178 10.69 -14.99 2.08
CA ILE A 178 10.96 -16.21 1.32
C ILE A 178 9.66 -16.99 1.21
N LEU A 179 9.19 -17.20 -0.02
CA LEU A 179 7.93 -17.85 -0.35
C LEU A 179 8.20 -19.04 -1.27
N ASN A 180 7.39 -20.08 -1.17
CA ASN A 180 7.40 -21.17 -2.14
C ASN A 180 6.65 -20.70 -3.38
N ALA A 181 7.34 -20.67 -4.53
CA ALA A 181 6.74 -20.33 -5.81
C ALA A 181 6.37 -21.60 -6.58
N HIS A 182 5.70 -21.43 -7.73
CA HIS A 182 5.40 -22.56 -8.60
C HIS A 182 6.68 -23.25 -9.11
N GLU A 183 6.56 -24.56 -9.37
CA GLU A 183 7.59 -25.41 -10.00
C GLU A 183 8.86 -25.65 -9.16
N GLY A 184 8.72 -25.65 -7.82
CA GLY A 184 9.84 -25.98 -6.92
C GLY A 184 10.92 -24.90 -6.84
N LYS A 185 10.56 -23.65 -7.17
CA LYS A 185 11.42 -22.47 -7.01
C LYS A 185 11.00 -21.70 -5.77
N ASP A 186 11.97 -21.05 -5.13
CA ASP A 186 11.70 -20.10 -4.06
C ASP A 186 11.62 -18.68 -4.65
N LEU A 187 10.60 -17.91 -4.24
CA LEU A 187 10.53 -16.48 -4.48
C LEU A 187 11.10 -15.75 -3.26
N ILE A 188 12.11 -14.91 -3.50
CA ILE A 188 12.71 -14.05 -2.49
C ILE A 188 12.32 -12.61 -2.82
N SER A 189 11.60 -11.96 -1.93
CA SER A 189 11.26 -10.54 -2.02
C SER A 189 12.01 -9.77 -0.95
N VAL A 190 12.63 -8.66 -1.34
CA VAL A 190 13.41 -7.80 -0.44
C VAL A 190 12.80 -6.41 -0.46
N GLY A 191 12.60 -5.82 0.72
CA GLY A 191 11.96 -4.52 0.87
C GLY A 191 12.61 -3.67 1.93
N TYR A 192 12.69 -2.37 1.67
CA TYR A 192 13.13 -1.39 2.67
C TYR A 192 12.06 -1.21 3.74
N SER A 193 12.51 -1.04 4.99
CA SER A 193 11.63 -0.62 6.06
C SER A 193 11.09 0.77 5.82
N VAL A 194 9.79 0.92 6.08
CA VAL A 194 9.07 2.19 5.89
C VAL A 194 9.21 3.10 7.11
N THR A 195 9.45 2.51 8.29
CA THR A 195 9.65 3.19 9.58
C THR A 195 11.14 3.40 9.92
N ASN A 196 12.03 2.55 9.41
CA ASN A 196 13.48 2.64 9.62
C ASN A 196 14.24 2.75 8.28
N ARG A 197 14.32 3.95 7.73
CA ARG A 197 14.87 4.25 6.39
C ARG A 197 16.39 4.46 6.37
N THR A 198 17.12 3.75 7.23
CA THR A 198 18.59 3.92 7.41
C THR A 198 19.44 3.01 6.51
N SER A 199 18.81 2.11 5.74
CA SER A 199 19.53 1.20 4.86
C SER A 199 20.24 1.94 3.73
N ASN A 200 21.51 1.58 3.49
CA ASN A 200 22.32 2.07 2.36
C ASN A 200 22.53 0.99 1.29
N VAL A 201 21.84 -0.15 1.41
CA VAL A 201 21.96 -1.27 0.45
C VAL A 201 21.11 -0.97 -0.77
N ASN A 202 21.65 -1.17 -1.96
CA ASN A 202 20.89 -1.18 -3.21
C ASN A 202 20.30 -2.59 -3.41
N VAL A 203 18.97 -2.69 -3.35
CA VAL A 203 18.21 -3.95 -3.42
C VAL A 203 17.78 -4.22 -4.86
#